data_AF-A0A9N9GA54-F1
#
_entry.id   AF-A0A9N9GA54-F1
#
_cell.length_a   1.000
_cell.length_b   1.000
_cell.length_c   1.000
_cell.angle_alpha   90.00
_cell.angle_beta   90.00
_cell.angle_gamma   90.00
#
_symmetry.space_group_name_H-M   'P 1'
#
loop_
_entity.id
_entity.type
_entity.pdbx_description
1 polymer ?
#
loop_
_entity_poly.entity_id
_entity_poly.type
_entity_poly.pdbx_seq_one_letter_code
_entity_poly.pdbx_strand_id
1 'polypeptide(L)'
;NQIPISADFDKEIQSPILREILQIYIKLALYDPIEKSLEFTTSKYYELKSDVYIRKLNVYEYLQYVKERVNFERDHISAYLHPRTKDSLMKHVESKLIKRHAKLIWEKNFELERRVATRLLNAMEPEFSNNLDVMLNDIIISKQISETHDNCTSNAPLLHVNVLTQDSWPKYLTSSTLNVKLAPNLEQAKTAFERVYKADPENKNKKLKWQYELDRCVVEMTFEPISLLLKDPPNDDIENTNRFCINESLDTTIGIDNNIITLEDLEVAKRVRIVMLYL
;
A
#
# COMPACT_ATOMS: atom_id res chain seq x y z
N ASN A 1 31.92 8.18 -11.76
CA ASN A 1 31.82 7.19 -12.86
C ASN A 1 30.57 6.33 -12.70
N GLN A 2 29.41 6.93 -12.95
CA GLN A 2 28.15 6.20 -13.12
C GLN A 2 28.18 5.58 -14.52
N ILE A 3 28.25 4.26 -14.59
CA ILE A 3 28.04 3.54 -15.84
C ILE A 3 26.53 3.54 -16.07
N PRO A 4 26.01 4.06 -17.19
CA PRO A 4 24.59 4.06 -17.44
C PRO A 4 24.10 2.61 -17.54
N ILE A 5 23.17 2.25 -16.67
CA ILE A 5 22.58 0.89 -16.54
C ILE A 5 21.80 0.51 -17.81
N SER A 6 21.56 1.44 -18.75
CA SER A 6 20.86 1.20 -20.02
C SER A 6 21.74 0.67 -21.16
N ALA A 7 23.05 0.48 -20.98
CA ALA A 7 23.97 0.20 -22.09
C ALA A 7 24.26 -1.30 -22.36
N ASP A 8 23.60 -2.22 -21.65
CA ASP A 8 23.85 -3.67 -21.77
C ASP A 8 22.57 -4.46 -22.07
N PHE A 9 21.77 -3.96 -23.01
CA PHE A 9 20.79 -4.77 -23.72
C PHE A 9 21.54 -5.42 -24.88
N ASP A 10 22.22 -6.52 -24.54
CA ASP A 10 22.94 -7.43 -25.42
C ASP A 10 22.40 -7.35 -26.86
N LYS A 11 23.21 -6.72 -27.74
CA LYS A 11 22.99 -6.48 -29.18
C LYS A 11 21.73 -7.16 -29.70
N GLU A 12 20.68 -6.36 -29.91
CA GLU A 12 19.44 -6.77 -30.55
C GLU A 12 19.73 -7.54 -31.86
N ILE A 13 19.73 -8.86 -31.78
CA ILE A 13 19.49 -9.70 -32.94
C ILE A 13 17.97 -9.72 -33.08
N GLN A 14 17.39 -8.59 -33.49
CA GLN A 14 16.04 -8.57 -34.06
C GLN A 14 16.12 -9.23 -35.44
N SER A 15 16.37 -10.54 -35.43
CA SER A 15 16.51 -11.30 -36.67
C SER A 15 15.16 -11.91 -36.98
N PRO A 16 14.40 -11.37 -37.95
CA PRO A 16 13.20 -12.05 -38.45
C PRO A 16 13.51 -13.48 -38.89
N ILE A 17 14.77 -13.74 -39.30
CA ILE A 17 15.28 -15.08 -39.63
C ILE A 17 15.21 -16.03 -38.43
N LEU A 18 15.57 -15.57 -37.22
CA LEU A 18 15.50 -16.41 -36.01
C LEU A 18 14.05 -16.83 -35.73
N ARG A 19 13.10 -15.90 -35.89
CA ARG A 19 11.68 -16.18 -35.72
C ARG A 19 11.19 -17.21 -36.73
N GLU A 20 11.57 -17.07 -38.01
CA GLU A 20 11.21 -18.04 -39.05
C GLU A 20 11.82 -19.43 -38.79
N ILE A 21 13.09 -19.50 -38.38
CA ILE A 21 13.74 -20.76 -38.02
C ILE A 21 13.01 -21.41 -36.86
N LEU A 22 12.75 -20.70 -35.76
CA LEU A 22 12.05 -21.26 -34.60
C LEU A 22 10.64 -21.76 -34.97
N GLN A 23 9.92 -21.03 -35.82
CA GLN A 23 8.62 -21.50 -36.35
C GLN A 23 8.73 -22.80 -37.15
N ILE A 24 9.79 -22.98 -37.96
CA ILE A 24 10.03 -24.24 -38.68
C ILE A 24 10.26 -25.38 -37.69
N TYR A 25 11.11 -25.18 -36.67
CA TYR A 25 11.37 -26.20 -35.64
C TYR A 25 10.11 -26.57 -34.86
N ILE A 26 9.23 -25.60 -34.59
CA ILE A 26 7.92 -25.84 -33.98
C ILE A 26 7.04 -26.70 -34.91
N LYS A 27 6.93 -26.34 -36.20
CA LYS A 27 6.13 -27.07 -37.20
C LYS A 27 6.62 -28.51 -37.41
N LEU A 28 7.93 -28.75 -37.29
CA LEU A 28 8.54 -30.08 -37.41
C LEU A 28 8.52 -30.88 -36.10
N ALA A 29 7.93 -30.36 -35.01
CA ALA A 29 7.93 -30.96 -33.68
C ALA A 29 9.34 -31.24 -33.11
N LEU A 30 10.33 -30.41 -33.45
CA LEU A 30 11.73 -30.52 -33.02
C LEU A 30 12.13 -29.49 -31.95
N TYR A 31 11.15 -28.85 -31.31
CA TYR A 31 11.40 -27.72 -30.39
C TYR A 31 11.78 -28.14 -28.96
N ASP A 32 11.41 -29.35 -28.51
CA ASP A 32 11.65 -29.81 -27.12
C ASP A 32 13.12 -29.74 -26.66
N PRO A 33 14.14 -30.15 -27.45
CA PRO A 33 15.54 -30.05 -27.03
C PRO A 33 16.02 -28.59 -26.92
N ILE A 34 15.50 -27.72 -27.79
CA ILE A 34 15.81 -26.28 -27.79
C ILE A 34 15.25 -25.65 -26.53
N GLU A 35 13.99 -25.95 -26.19
CA GLU A 35 13.33 -25.45 -24.98
C GLU A 35 14.12 -25.79 -23.72
N LYS A 36 14.52 -27.05 -23.54
CA LYS A 36 15.32 -27.48 -22.38
C LYS A 36 16.69 -26.82 -22.31
N SER A 37 17.38 -26.71 -23.46
CA SER A 37 18.69 -26.06 -23.53
C SER A 37 18.58 -24.56 -23.24
N LEU A 38 17.53 -23.91 -23.72
CA LEU A 38 17.24 -22.50 -23.49
C LEU A 38 16.95 -22.24 -22.01
N GLU A 39 16.07 -23.02 -21.38
CA GLU A 39 15.77 -22.89 -19.95
C GLU A 39 17.04 -23.00 -19.09
N PHE A 40 17.88 -24.00 -19.37
CA PHE A 40 19.14 -24.18 -18.65
C PHE A 40 20.10 -23.00 -18.85
N THR A 41 20.28 -22.55 -20.09
CA THR A 41 21.21 -21.47 -20.43
C THR A 41 20.76 -20.14 -19.85
N THR A 42 19.48 -19.80 -19.98
CA THR A 42 18.86 -18.58 -19.43
C THR A 42 18.93 -18.57 -17.90
N SER A 43 18.64 -19.70 -17.26
CA SER A 43 18.73 -19.87 -15.81
C SER A 43 20.14 -19.58 -15.29
N LYS A 44 21.17 -20.12 -15.96
CA LYS A 44 22.58 -19.91 -15.60
C LYS A 44 23.05 -18.47 -15.87
N TYR A 45 22.64 -17.88 -16.98
CA TYR A 45 22.96 -16.49 -17.33
C TYR A 45 22.43 -15.52 -16.27
N TYR A 46 21.14 -15.61 -15.94
CA TYR A 46 20.52 -14.72 -14.95
C TYR A 46 21.01 -14.97 -13.54
N GLU A 47 21.40 -16.20 -13.20
CA GLU A 47 22.05 -16.48 -11.91
C GLU A 47 23.35 -15.68 -11.77
N LEU A 48 24.28 -15.81 -12.71
CA LEU A 48 25.56 -15.10 -12.66
C LEU A 48 25.38 -13.58 -12.71
N LYS A 49 24.48 -13.08 -13.58
CA LYS A 49 24.24 -11.65 -13.73
C LYS A 49 23.62 -11.06 -12.46
N SER A 50 22.62 -11.74 -11.88
CA SER A 50 21.97 -11.30 -10.64
C SER A 50 22.95 -11.23 -9.47
N ASP A 51 23.83 -12.21 -9.32
CA ASP A 51 24.85 -12.30 -8.29
C ASP A 51 25.86 -11.13 -8.36
N VAL A 52 26.23 -10.71 -9.57
CA VAL A 52 27.12 -9.54 -9.74
C VAL A 52 26.38 -8.24 -9.41
N TYR A 53 25.15 -8.09 -9.91
CA TYR A 53 24.42 -6.84 -9.83
C TYR A 53 23.93 -6.54 -8.40
N ILE A 54 23.48 -7.56 -7.64
CA ILE A 54 23.03 -7.38 -6.25
C ILE A 54 24.16 -6.91 -5.32
N ARG A 55 25.42 -7.24 -5.66
CA ARG A 55 26.60 -6.79 -4.92
C ARG A 55 27.06 -5.40 -5.34
N LYS A 56 26.97 -5.09 -6.64
CA LYS A 56 27.44 -3.84 -7.22
C LYS A 56 26.48 -2.66 -7.02
N LEU A 57 25.18 -2.91 -7.07
CA LEU A 57 24.13 -1.89 -7.07
C LEU A 57 23.51 -1.71 -5.67
N ASN A 58 22.93 -0.54 -5.45
CA ASN A 58 22.03 -0.33 -4.31
C ASN A 58 20.67 -1.04 -4.56
N VAL A 59 19.87 -1.20 -3.51
CA VAL A 59 18.61 -1.97 -3.59
C VAL A 59 17.64 -1.37 -4.62
N TYR A 60 17.52 -0.05 -4.65
CA TYR A 60 16.64 0.65 -5.58
C TYR A 60 17.07 0.46 -7.04
N GLU A 61 18.35 0.69 -7.35
CA GLU A 61 18.94 0.51 -8.68
C GLU A 61 18.79 -0.93 -9.17
N TYR A 62 18.99 -1.91 -8.26
CA TYR A 62 18.82 -3.32 -8.59
C TYR A 62 17.37 -3.66 -8.94
N LEU A 63 16.40 -3.20 -8.14
CA LEU A 63 14.98 -3.46 -8.39
C LEU A 63 14.49 -2.78 -9.67
N GLN A 64 15.00 -1.58 -9.97
CA GLN A 64 14.72 -0.91 -11.24
C GLN A 64 15.26 -1.70 -12.43
N TYR A 65 16.51 -2.18 -12.37
CA TYR A 65 17.09 -3.07 -13.37
C TYR A 65 16.26 -4.34 -13.56
N VAL A 66 15.85 -4.97 -12.46
CA VAL A 66 15.03 -6.19 -12.51
C VAL A 66 13.69 -5.92 -13.19
N LYS A 67 13.00 -4.83 -12.85
CA LYS A 67 11.73 -4.45 -13.46
C LYS A 67 11.86 -4.27 -14.97
N GLU A 68 12.84 -3.49 -15.41
CA GLU A 68 13.12 -3.25 -16.83
C GLU A 68 13.45 -4.56 -17.55
N ARG A 69 14.28 -5.41 -16.94
CA ARG A 69 14.71 -6.67 -17.55
C ARG A 69 13.60 -7.71 -17.64
N VAL A 70 12.76 -7.84 -16.63
CA VAL A 70 11.61 -8.75 -16.63
C VAL A 70 10.60 -8.34 -17.71
N ASN A 71 10.36 -7.04 -17.88
CA ASN A 71 9.50 -6.55 -18.96
C ASN A 71 10.11 -6.83 -20.34
N PHE A 72 11.39 -6.51 -20.52
CA PHE A 72 12.10 -6.79 -21.76
C PHE A 72 12.05 -8.28 -22.13
N GLU A 73 12.34 -9.19 -21.19
CA GLU A 73 12.27 -10.63 -21.45
C GLU A 73 10.85 -11.10 -21.76
N ARG A 74 9.84 -10.54 -21.10
CA ARG A 74 8.44 -10.87 -21.40
C ARG A 74 8.10 -10.54 -22.85
N ASP A 75 8.48 -9.36 -23.31
CA ASP A 75 8.22 -8.90 -24.67
C ASP A 75 9.04 -9.72 -25.68
N HIS A 76 10.32 -9.94 -25.40
CA HIS A 76 11.23 -10.72 -26.23
C HIS A 76 10.75 -12.19 -26.38
N ILE A 77 10.45 -12.87 -25.28
CA ILE A 77 9.93 -14.24 -25.29
C ILE A 77 8.62 -14.33 -26.09
N SER A 78 7.73 -13.34 -25.94
CA SER A 78 6.45 -13.32 -26.66
C SER A 78 6.60 -13.13 -28.18
N ALA A 79 7.68 -12.47 -28.62
CA ALA A 79 7.93 -12.22 -30.05
C ALA A 79 8.54 -13.43 -30.77
N TYR A 80 9.39 -14.21 -30.09
CA TYR A 80 10.24 -15.23 -30.73
C TYR A 80 9.91 -16.68 -30.36
N LEU A 81 9.41 -16.95 -29.15
CA LEU A 81 9.28 -18.31 -28.62
C LEU A 81 7.84 -18.83 -28.66
N HIS A 82 7.69 -20.15 -28.57
CA HIS A 82 6.38 -20.78 -28.51
C HIS A 82 5.63 -20.39 -27.22
N PRO A 83 4.32 -20.11 -27.25
CA PRO A 83 3.55 -19.69 -26.06
C PRO A 83 3.69 -20.63 -24.85
N ARG A 84 3.86 -21.94 -25.10
CA ARG A 84 4.05 -22.95 -24.04
C ARG A 84 5.29 -22.72 -23.17
N THR A 85 6.34 -22.12 -23.72
CA THR A 85 7.63 -21.90 -23.04
C THR A 85 7.58 -20.63 -22.18
N LYS A 86 6.64 -19.73 -22.46
CA LYS A 86 6.59 -18.39 -21.88
C LYS A 86 6.53 -18.42 -20.35
N ASP A 87 5.58 -19.15 -19.79
CA ASP A 87 5.37 -19.14 -18.34
C ASP A 87 6.49 -19.88 -17.60
N SER A 88 7.02 -20.96 -18.18
CA SER A 88 8.14 -21.69 -17.59
C SER A 88 9.41 -20.82 -17.55
N LEU A 89 9.76 -20.20 -18.68
CA LEU A 89 10.98 -19.42 -18.81
C LEU A 89 10.93 -18.14 -17.96
N MET A 90 9.79 -17.44 -17.95
CA MET A 90 9.62 -16.25 -17.10
C MET A 90 9.75 -16.58 -15.62
N LYS A 91 9.20 -17.71 -15.16
CA LYS A 91 9.39 -18.16 -13.76
C LYS A 91 10.86 -18.38 -13.42
N HIS A 92 11.66 -18.92 -14.35
CA HIS A 92 13.10 -19.08 -14.14
C HIS A 92 13.80 -17.72 -14.02
N VAL A 93 13.52 -16.78 -14.93
CA VAL A 93 14.09 -15.43 -14.90
C VAL A 93 13.75 -14.72 -13.58
N GLU A 94 12.48 -14.69 -13.20
CA GLU A 94 12.02 -14.09 -11.94
C GLU A 94 12.62 -14.79 -10.72
N SER A 95 12.73 -16.12 -10.76
CA SER A 95 13.32 -16.88 -9.65
C SER A 95 14.80 -16.54 -9.45
N LYS A 96 15.56 -16.34 -10.54
CA LYS A 96 17.00 -16.03 -10.47
C LYS A 96 17.26 -14.58 -10.11
N LEU A 97 16.44 -13.65 -10.61
CA LEU A 97 16.58 -12.22 -10.34
C LEU A 97 16.02 -11.81 -8.95
N ILE A 98 14.83 -12.31 -8.56
CA ILE A 98 14.14 -11.82 -7.36
C ILE A 98 14.14 -12.89 -6.26
N LYS A 99 13.54 -14.05 -6.53
CA LYS A 99 13.21 -15.03 -5.48
C LYS A 99 14.45 -15.50 -4.70
N ARG A 100 15.54 -15.76 -5.41
CA ARG A 100 16.83 -16.15 -4.82
C ARG A 100 17.41 -15.08 -3.90
N HIS A 101 17.26 -13.81 -4.27
CA HIS A 101 17.86 -12.67 -3.59
C HIS A 101 16.91 -11.97 -2.61
N ALA A 102 15.67 -12.44 -2.46
CA ALA A 102 14.63 -11.78 -1.66
C ALA A 102 15.08 -11.49 -0.22
N LYS A 103 15.73 -12.46 0.44
CA LYS A 103 16.27 -12.28 1.79
C LYS A 103 17.33 -11.18 1.85
N LEU A 104 18.27 -11.19 0.91
CA LEU A 104 19.35 -10.20 0.85
C LEU A 104 18.84 -8.80 0.51
N ILE A 105 17.86 -8.70 -0.40
CA ILE A 105 17.18 -7.44 -0.74
C ILE A 105 16.51 -6.86 0.50
N TRP A 106 15.78 -7.70 1.24
CA TRP A 106 15.12 -7.30 2.49
C TRP A 106 16.12 -6.81 3.54
N GLU A 107 17.17 -7.60 3.80
CA GLU A 107 18.22 -7.24 4.77
C GLU A 107 18.89 -5.91 4.42
N LYS A 108 19.29 -5.71 3.16
CA LYS A 108 19.87 -4.44 2.71
C LYS A 108 18.89 -3.27 2.88
N ASN A 109 17.59 -3.47 2.58
CA ASN A 109 16.59 -2.41 2.75
C ASN A 109 16.38 -2.06 4.23
N PHE A 110 16.25 -3.08 5.09
CA PHE A 110 16.08 -2.90 6.52
C PHE A 110 17.28 -2.17 7.15
N GLU A 111 18.51 -2.50 6.75
CA GLU A 111 19.71 -1.78 7.19
C GLU A 111 19.72 -0.32 6.74
N LEU A 112 19.26 -0.03 5.52
CA LEU A 112 19.12 1.34 5.02
C LEU A 112 18.11 2.13 5.87
N GLU A 113 16.93 1.56 6.11
CA GLU A 113 15.88 2.18 6.94
C GLU A 113 16.38 2.42 8.37
N ARG A 114 16.98 1.41 8.99
CA ARG A 114 17.57 1.52 10.33
C ARG A 114 18.61 2.63 10.38
N ARG A 115 19.50 2.71 9.38
CA ARG A 115 20.53 3.75 9.31
C ARG A 115 19.94 5.15 9.14
N VAL A 116 18.90 5.30 8.33
CA VAL A 116 18.19 6.57 8.18
C VAL A 116 17.54 6.97 9.50
N ALA A 117 16.83 6.05 10.15
CA ALA A 117 16.22 6.28 11.46
C ALA A 117 17.27 6.69 12.50
N THR A 118 18.38 5.96 12.63
CA THR A 118 19.46 6.33 13.56
C THR A 118 20.08 7.68 13.23
N ARG A 119 20.24 8.04 11.95
CA ARG A 119 20.74 9.38 11.57
C ARG A 119 19.78 10.48 11.96
N LEU A 120 18.47 10.27 11.78
CA LEU A 120 17.45 11.21 12.21
C LEU A 120 17.48 11.36 13.73
N LEU A 121 17.51 10.26 14.48
CA LEU A 121 17.61 10.27 15.94
C LEU A 121 18.87 10.98 16.45
N ASN A 122 20.03 10.75 15.81
CA ASN A 122 21.28 11.41 16.19
C ASN A 122 21.34 12.90 15.79
N ALA A 123 20.59 13.29 14.76
CA ALA A 123 20.46 14.69 14.34
C ALA A 123 19.45 15.46 15.20
N MET A 124 18.64 14.75 15.97
CA MET A 124 17.67 15.33 16.89
C MET A 124 18.35 15.73 18.20
N GLU A 125 17.93 16.87 18.74
CA GLU A 125 18.39 17.34 20.05
C GLU A 125 18.06 16.30 21.14
N PRO A 126 18.92 16.11 22.17
CA PRO A 126 18.68 15.12 23.22
C PRO A 126 17.31 15.24 23.89
N GLU A 127 16.78 16.46 23.99
CA GLU A 127 15.45 16.75 24.51
C GLU A 127 14.34 16.18 23.61
N PHE A 128 14.53 16.22 22.29
CA PHE A 128 13.62 15.59 21.33
C PHE A 128 13.66 14.06 21.42
N SER A 129 14.84 13.45 21.58
CA SER A 129 14.96 11.98 21.71
C SER A 129 14.21 11.46 22.95
N ASN A 130 14.34 12.13 24.09
CA ASN A 130 13.60 11.78 25.30
C ASN A 130 12.08 11.91 25.08
N ASN A 131 11.65 12.98 24.42
CA ASN A 131 10.24 13.16 24.07
C ASN A 131 9.75 12.05 23.13
N LEU A 132 10.55 11.65 22.13
CA LEU A 132 10.20 10.57 21.22
C LEU A 132 10.06 9.22 21.95
N ASP A 133 10.92 8.94 22.91
CA ASP A 133 10.80 7.73 23.74
C ASP A 133 9.50 7.74 24.55
N VAL A 134 9.12 8.89 25.11
CA VAL A 134 7.81 9.06 25.78
C VAL A 134 6.66 8.88 24.77
N MET A 135 6.76 9.47 23.58
CA MET A 135 5.75 9.31 22.52
C MET A 135 5.58 7.83 22.12
N LEU A 136 6.67 7.09 21.96
CA LEU A 136 6.61 5.67 21.58
C LEU A 136 5.98 4.82 22.69
N ASN A 137 6.36 5.08 23.94
CA ASN A 137 5.77 4.40 25.09
C ASN A 137 4.28 4.69 25.21
N ASP A 138 3.85 5.94 24.99
CA ASP A 138 2.44 6.32 24.98
C ASP A 138 1.64 5.52 23.96
N ILE A 139 2.16 5.31 22.73
CA ILE A 139 1.49 4.49 21.71
C ILE A 139 1.37 3.02 22.12
N ILE A 140 2.41 2.45 22.73
CA ILE A 140 2.40 1.06 23.18
C ILE A 140 1.41 0.86 24.32
N ILE A 141 1.46 1.74 25.34
CA ILE A 141 0.58 1.68 26.51
C ILE A 141 -0.89 1.91 26.08
N SER A 142 -1.13 2.86 25.18
CA SER A 142 -2.45 3.12 24.61
C SER A 142 -3.08 1.88 23.99
N LYS A 143 -2.28 1.10 23.26
CA LYS A 143 -2.74 -0.15 22.65
C LYS A 143 -3.20 -1.16 23.70
N GLN A 144 -2.43 -1.33 24.78
CA GLN A 144 -2.77 -2.23 25.89
C GLN A 144 -4.06 -1.79 26.61
N ILE A 145 -4.24 -0.49 26.81
CA ILE A 145 -5.46 0.08 27.40
C ILE A 145 -6.65 -0.14 26.47
N SER A 146 -6.48 0.06 25.16
CA SER A 146 -7.53 -0.18 24.16
C SER A 146 -7.95 -1.64 24.11
N GLU A 147 -7.01 -2.59 24.16
CA GLU A 147 -7.29 -4.03 24.21
C GLU A 147 -8.06 -4.42 25.49
N THR A 148 -7.77 -3.78 26.62
CA THR A 148 -8.51 -3.99 27.87
C THR A 148 -9.94 -3.46 27.78
N HIS A 149 -10.15 -2.32 27.11
CA HIS A 149 -11.46 -1.72 26.89
C HIS A 149 -12.35 -2.56 25.96
N ASP A 150 -11.80 -3.10 24.88
CA ASP A 150 -12.52 -3.92 23.90
C ASP A 150 -13.08 -5.20 24.54
N ASN A 151 -12.37 -5.78 25.52
CA ASN A 151 -12.84 -6.95 26.26
C ASN A 151 -14.02 -6.66 27.20
N CYS A 152 -14.30 -5.39 27.51
CA CYS A 152 -15.35 -4.99 28.47
C CYS A 152 -16.63 -4.45 27.82
N THR A 153 -16.65 -4.17 26.50
CA THR A 153 -17.78 -3.48 25.84
C THR A 153 -18.34 -4.26 24.64
N SER A 154 -19.35 -5.12 24.88
CA SER A 154 -19.94 -6.00 23.86
C SER A 154 -20.88 -5.30 22.85
N ASN A 155 -21.35 -4.07 23.11
CA ASN A 155 -22.40 -3.40 22.31
C ASN A 155 -22.05 -1.97 21.84
N ALA A 156 -20.79 -1.54 21.93
CA ALA A 156 -20.36 -0.19 21.57
C ALA A 156 -19.63 -0.16 20.21
N PRO A 157 -19.65 0.96 19.46
CA PRO A 157 -18.84 1.12 18.27
C PRO A 157 -17.35 0.93 18.60
N LEU A 158 -16.60 0.27 17.71
CA LEU A 158 -15.18 -0.02 17.90
C LEU A 158 -14.39 1.30 17.94
N LEU A 159 -14.04 1.70 19.16
CA LEU A 159 -13.34 2.94 19.47
C LEU A 159 -11.90 2.60 19.87
N HIS A 160 -10.95 2.97 19.02
CA HIS A 160 -9.53 2.85 19.34
C HIS A 160 -9.00 4.17 19.88
N VAL A 161 -8.47 4.17 21.09
CA VAL A 161 -8.02 5.39 21.77
C VAL A 161 -6.51 5.39 21.96
N ASN A 162 -5.86 6.49 21.58
CA ASN A 162 -4.45 6.75 21.89
C ASN A 162 -4.34 7.79 23.00
N VAL A 163 -3.85 7.44 24.18
CA VAL A 163 -3.58 8.34 25.31
C VAL A 163 -2.13 8.81 25.26
N LEU A 164 -1.92 10.13 25.16
CA LEU A 164 -0.62 10.75 24.88
C LEU A 164 -0.25 11.76 25.97
N THR A 165 1.01 11.79 26.41
CA THR A 165 1.51 12.70 27.45
C THR A 165 1.72 14.12 26.89
N GLN A 166 0.97 15.12 27.36
CA GLN A 166 0.87 16.43 26.69
C GLN A 166 2.23 17.13 26.46
N ASP A 167 3.14 17.10 27.44
CA ASP A 167 4.38 17.88 27.39
C ASP A 167 5.46 17.27 26.49
N SER A 168 5.33 16.00 26.12
CA SER A 168 6.26 15.31 25.24
C SER A 168 5.83 15.31 23.78
N TRP A 169 4.53 15.49 23.48
CA TRP A 169 4.02 15.55 22.11
C TRP A 169 4.02 16.98 21.56
N PRO A 170 4.05 17.17 20.22
CA PRO A 170 3.97 18.51 19.63
C PRO A 170 2.72 19.25 20.10
N LYS A 171 2.86 20.56 20.32
CA LYS A 171 1.72 21.40 20.69
C LYS A 171 0.75 21.48 19.53
N TYR A 172 -0.35 20.74 19.63
CA TYR A 172 -1.46 20.85 18.72
C TYR A 172 -2.16 22.19 18.95
N LEU A 173 -2.49 22.88 17.86
CA LEU A 173 -3.29 24.10 17.91
C LEU A 173 -4.66 23.71 18.43
N THR A 174 -4.88 23.83 19.74
CA THR A 174 -6.24 23.71 20.27
C THR A 174 -7.00 24.94 19.83
N SER A 175 -7.64 24.87 18.67
CA SER A 175 -8.61 25.87 18.27
C SER A 175 -9.71 25.84 19.31
N SER A 176 -9.64 26.75 20.27
CA SER A 176 -10.57 26.94 21.40
C SER A 176 -12.00 27.29 20.94
N THR A 177 -12.31 27.09 19.67
CA THR A 177 -13.55 27.50 18.99
C THR A 177 -14.27 26.34 18.28
N LEU A 178 -13.70 25.13 18.23
CA LEU A 178 -14.32 23.99 17.56
C LEU A 178 -15.34 23.30 18.48
N ASN A 179 -16.60 23.75 18.43
CA ASN A 179 -17.73 23.09 19.06
C ASN A 179 -18.13 21.84 18.28
N VAL A 180 -17.40 20.75 18.48
CA VAL A 180 -17.74 19.44 17.89
C VAL A 180 -18.90 18.83 18.66
N LYS A 181 -20.07 18.72 18.02
CA LYS A 181 -21.19 17.92 18.52
C LYS A 181 -20.96 16.47 18.10
N LEU A 182 -20.64 15.61 19.05
CA LEU A 182 -20.41 14.20 18.81
C LEU A 182 -21.76 13.46 18.78
N ALA A 183 -21.90 12.43 17.94
CA ALA A 183 -23.11 11.63 17.92
C ALA A 183 -23.29 10.87 19.26
N PRO A 184 -24.53 10.63 19.75
CA PRO A 184 -24.79 10.08 21.08
C PRO A 184 -24.11 8.72 21.32
N ASN A 185 -24.03 7.86 20.30
CA ASN A 185 -23.34 6.58 20.39
C ASN A 185 -21.82 6.73 20.61
N LEU A 186 -21.20 7.74 20.00
CA LEU A 186 -19.79 8.06 20.21
C LEU A 186 -19.57 8.70 21.58
N GLU A 187 -20.50 9.54 22.06
CA GLU A 187 -20.44 10.09 23.41
C GLU A 187 -20.51 8.98 24.47
N GLN A 188 -21.37 7.98 24.27
CA GLN A 188 -21.45 6.84 25.16
C GLN A 188 -20.14 6.04 25.19
N ALA A 189 -19.55 5.76 24.02
CA ALA A 189 -18.26 5.07 23.93
C ALA A 189 -17.12 5.89 24.58
N LYS A 190 -17.11 7.21 24.36
CA LYS A 190 -16.20 8.16 25.00
C LYS A 190 -16.29 8.09 26.52
N THR A 191 -17.50 8.21 27.09
CA THR A 191 -17.71 8.14 28.54
C THR A 191 -17.41 6.75 29.12
N ALA A 192 -17.66 5.68 28.36
CA ALA A 192 -17.28 4.33 28.77
C ALA A 192 -15.76 4.19 28.89
N PHE A 193 -15.00 4.69 27.91
CA PHE A 193 -13.54 4.69 27.96
C PHE A 193 -13.00 5.53 29.14
N GLU A 194 -13.50 6.75 29.35
CA GLU A 194 -13.07 7.58 30.48
C GLU A 194 -13.27 6.89 31.83
N ARG A 195 -14.33 6.09 31.97
CA ARG A 195 -14.60 5.32 33.19
C ARG A 195 -13.58 4.21 33.39
N VAL A 196 -13.27 3.45 32.33
CA VAL A 196 -12.26 2.37 32.36
C VAL A 196 -10.88 2.95 32.66
N TYR A 197 -10.52 4.05 31.99
CA TYR A 197 -9.24 4.72 32.21
C TYR A 197 -9.08 5.22 33.65
N LYS A 198 -10.11 5.81 34.25
CA LYS A 198 -10.09 6.28 35.65
C LYS A 198 -10.23 5.18 36.69
N ALA A 199 -10.65 3.97 36.30
CA ALA A 199 -10.74 2.82 37.20
C ALA A 199 -9.36 2.27 37.56
N ASP A 200 -8.36 2.48 36.71
CA ASP A 200 -6.97 2.14 36.97
C ASP A 200 -6.37 3.05 38.07
N PRO A 201 -5.82 2.48 39.17
CA PRO A 201 -5.19 3.23 40.24
C PRO A 201 -4.11 4.21 39.77
N GLU A 202 -3.35 3.88 38.72
CA GLU A 202 -2.27 4.73 38.19
C GLU A 202 -2.81 5.97 37.47
N ASN A 203 -4.04 5.89 36.96
CA ASN A 203 -4.66 6.91 36.13
C ASN A 203 -5.78 7.68 36.85
N LYS A 204 -6.01 7.41 38.14
CA LYS A 204 -7.09 8.02 38.92
C LYS A 204 -7.00 9.54 39.04
N ASN A 205 -5.79 10.08 39.15
CA ASN A 205 -5.54 11.51 39.34
C ASN A 205 -5.33 12.27 38.01
N LYS A 206 -5.42 11.55 36.89
CA LYS A 206 -5.08 12.02 35.57
C LYS A 206 -6.26 12.72 34.90
N LYS A 207 -6.05 13.92 34.34
CA LYS A 207 -7.08 14.64 33.56
C LYS A 207 -6.88 14.38 32.06
N LEU A 208 -7.96 13.98 31.40
CA LEU A 208 -7.98 13.71 29.97
C LEU A 208 -8.52 14.93 29.20
N LYS A 209 -7.89 15.25 28.07
CA LYS A 209 -8.32 16.28 27.12
C LYS A 209 -8.43 15.67 25.72
N TRP A 210 -9.64 15.68 25.16
CA TRP A 210 -9.92 15.16 23.81
C TRP A 210 -9.40 16.10 22.72
N GLN A 211 -8.73 15.55 21.71
CA GLN A 211 -8.20 16.31 20.56
C GLN A 211 -8.84 15.86 19.25
N TYR A 212 -9.98 16.47 18.92
CA TYR A 212 -10.75 16.08 17.74
C TYR A 212 -10.04 16.34 16.40
N GLU A 213 -9.04 17.23 16.35
CA GLU A 213 -8.29 17.54 15.12
C GLU A 213 -7.39 16.37 14.66
N LEU A 214 -7.04 15.46 15.57
CA LEU A 214 -6.19 14.30 15.27
C LEU A 214 -7.01 13.03 15.03
N ASP A 215 -8.33 13.13 15.15
CA ASP A 215 -9.23 11.99 15.05
C ASP A 215 -9.40 11.55 13.60
N ARG A 216 -9.54 10.24 13.41
CA ARG A 216 -9.85 9.64 12.13
C ARG A 216 -11.03 8.70 12.29
N CYS A 217 -12.02 8.88 11.43
CA CYS A 217 -13.23 8.07 11.42
C CYS A 217 -13.34 7.33 10.09
N VAL A 218 -13.56 6.02 10.12
CA VAL A 218 -13.97 5.24 8.96
C VAL A 218 -15.48 5.14 9.00
N VAL A 219 -16.12 5.63 7.93
CA VAL A 219 -17.56 5.57 7.73
C VAL A 219 -17.82 4.55 6.63
N GLU A 220 -18.53 3.49 6.96
CA GLU A 220 -19.09 2.58 5.97
C GLU A 220 -20.43 3.13 5.50
N MET A 221 -20.62 3.22 4.19
CA MET A 221 -21.83 3.75 3.57
C MET A 221 -22.39 2.68 2.62
N THR A 222 -23.61 2.24 2.87
CA THR A 222 -24.36 1.39 1.95
C THR A 222 -25.31 2.25 1.14
N PHE A 223 -25.11 2.29 -0.17
CA PHE A 223 -26.04 2.95 -1.08
C PHE A 223 -27.01 1.91 -1.63
N GLU A 224 -28.29 2.24 -1.67
CA GLU A 224 -29.23 1.46 -2.46
C GLU A 224 -28.83 1.55 -3.95
N PRO A 225 -28.86 0.44 -4.71
CA PRO A 225 -28.54 0.46 -6.12
C PRO A 225 -29.56 1.36 -6.85
N ILE A 226 -29.08 2.50 -7.35
CA ILE A 226 -29.85 3.36 -8.24
C ILE A 226 -30.16 2.53 -9.48
N SER A 227 -31.42 2.12 -9.62
CA SER A 227 -31.91 1.48 -10.83
C SER A 227 -31.98 2.55 -11.92
N LEU A 228 -30.87 2.74 -12.64
CA LEU A 228 -30.89 3.46 -13.90
C LEU A 228 -31.69 2.62 -14.89
N LEU A 229 -33.00 2.86 -14.96
CA LEU A 229 -33.82 2.45 -16.09
C LEU A 229 -33.27 3.20 -17.31
N LEU A 230 -32.27 2.59 -17.97
CA LEU A 230 -31.96 2.90 -19.36
C LEU A 230 -33.24 2.62 -20.13
N LYS A 231 -33.93 3.70 -20.49
CA LYS A 231 -35.04 3.66 -21.44
C LYS A 231 -34.47 2.99 -22.68
N ASP A 232 -34.98 1.80 -23.03
CA ASP A 232 -34.50 1.06 -24.20
C ASP A 232 -34.40 2.02 -25.39
N PRO A 233 -33.24 2.12 -26.07
CA PRO A 233 -33.17 2.90 -27.28
C PRO A 233 -34.17 2.30 -28.27
N PRO A 234 -35.05 3.11 -28.89
CA PRO A 234 -35.89 2.61 -29.95
C PRO A 234 -34.97 2.06 -31.04
N ASN A 235 -35.24 0.83 -31.46
CA ASN A 235 -34.76 0.18 -32.68
C ASN A 235 -34.15 1.19 -33.66
N ASP A 236 -32.86 1.04 -33.96
CA ASP A 236 -32.34 1.08 -35.32
C ASP A 236 -30.86 0.63 -35.34
N ASP A 237 -30.60 -0.30 -36.26
CA ASP A 237 -29.32 -0.67 -36.89
C ASP A 237 -28.16 -1.19 -36.02
N ILE A 238 -28.24 -2.49 -35.71
CA ILE A 238 -27.07 -3.34 -35.43
C ILE A 238 -26.37 -3.67 -36.75
N GLU A 239 -25.73 -2.71 -37.39
CA GLU A 239 -24.61 -3.00 -38.28
C GLU A 239 -23.56 -1.89 -38.17
N ASN A 240 -22.41 -2.28 -37.63
CA ASN A 240 -21.13 -1.69 -37.97
C ASN A 240 -20.80 -0.32 -37.36
N THR A 241 -20.30 -0.29 -36.12
CA THR A 241 -19.14 0.55 -35.79
C THR A 241 -18.45 0.12 -34.51
N ASN A 242 -17.25 -0.47 -34.68
CA ASN A 242 -16.15 -0.22 -33.77
C ASN A 242 -15.91 1.30 -33.71
N ARG A 243 -16.38 1.99 -32.67
CA ARG A 243 -15.81 3.26 -32.22
C ARG A 243 -16.25 3.58 -30.79
N PHE A 244 -15.27 3.48 -29.88
CA PHE A 244 -14.93 4.39 -28.77
C PHE A 244 -16.08 5.21 -28.14
N CYS A 245 -16.17 5.35 -26.82
CA CYS A 245 -15.21 6.14 -26.05
C CYS A 245 -15.15 5.73 -24.57
N ILE A 246 -13.92 5.66 -24.09
CA ILE A 246 -13.54 5.94 -22.70
C ILE A 246 -13.83 7.43 -22.47
N ASN A 247 -14.50 7.80 -21.40
CA ASN A 247 -14.50 9.13 -20.77
C ASN A 247 -14.65 8.82 -19.27
N GLU A 248 -13.64 8.92 -18.41
CA GLU A 248 -12.88 10.11 -18.03
C GLU A 248 -13.75 11.39 -17.95
N SER A 249 -13.82 11.91 -16.72
CA SER A 249 -14.42 13.17 -16.28
C SER A 249 -15.95 13.32 -16.38
N LEU A 250 -16.60 13.32 -15.21
CA LEU A 250 -17.75 14.20 -14.99
C LEU A 250 -17.38 15.15 -13.84
N ASP A 251 -16.63 16.19 -14.17
CA ASP A 251 -16.81 17.47 -13.51
C ASP A 251 -18.13 18.05 -14.04
N THR A 252 -19.16 18.15 -13.20
CA THR A 252 -20.12 19.25 -13.32
C THR A 252 -20.91 19.46 -12.04
N THR A 253 -20.72 20.66 -11.52
CA THR A 253 -21.57 21.38 -10.57
C THR A 253 -23.07 21.22 -10.83
N ILE A 254 -23.79 20.68 -9.85
CA ILE A 254 -25.19 20.99 -9.55
C ILE A 254 -25.19 21.27 -8.04
N GLY A 255 -25.28 22.51 -7.57
CA GLY A 255 -26.45 23.36 -7.81
C GLY A 255 -27.49 23.03 -6.74
N ILE A 256 -27.19 23.49 -5.52
CA ILE A 256 -27.98 23.55 -4.28
C ILE A 256 -29.48 23.29 -4.49
N ASP A 257 -30.00 22.23 -3.87
CA ASP A 257 -31.30 22.30 -3.20
C ASP A 257 -31.24 21.58 -1.85
N ASN A 258 -31.66 22.35 -0.84
CA ASN A 258 -31.70 22.08 0.59
C ASN A 258 -32.10 20.66 0.99
N ASN A 259 -31.11 19.80 1.27
CA ASN A 259 -31.23 18.81 2.33
C ASN A 259 -29.95 18.82 3.14
N ILE A 260 -30.00 19.52 4.28
CA ILE A 260 -29.04 19.39 5.35
C ILE A 260 -29.08 17.90 5.75
N ILE A 261 -28.07 17.13 5.37
CA ILE A 261 -27.91 15.77 5.85
C ILE A 261 -27.55 15.87 7.33
N THR A 262 -28.55 15.74 8.20
CA THR A 262 -28.36 15.66 9.63
C THR A 262 -27.67 14.34 9.96
N LEU A 263 -26.71 14.37 10.89
CA LEU A 263 -25.94 13.20 11.35
C LEU A 263 -26.79 12.04 11.92
N GLU A 264 -28.11 12.22 12.01
CA GLU A 264 -29.07 11.27 12.54
C GLU A 264 -29.54 10.23 11.49
N ASP A 265 -29.40 10.50 10.19
CA ASP A 265 -29.82 9.57 9.11
C ASP A 265 -28.69 8.63 8.64
N LEU A 266 -27.54 8.68 9.31
CA LEU A 266 -26.39 7.83 9.03
C LEU A 266 -26.37 6.64 10.00
N GLU A 267 -26.98 5.53 9.59
CA GLU A 267 -26.77 4.24 10.24
C GLU A 267 -25.32 3.80 9.94
N VAL A 268 -24.44 3.88 10.94
CA VAL A 268 -23.00 3.68 10.73
C VAL A 268 -22.42 2.64 11.68
N ALA A 269 -21.91 1.56 11.10
CA ALA A 269 -20.83 0.79 11.70
C ALA A 269 -19.52 1.60 11.54
N LYS A 270 -19.08 2.23 12.63
CA LYS A 270 -18.03 3.26 12.63
C LYS A 270 -16.78 2.72 13.34
N ARG A 271 -15.65 2.64 12.65
CA ARG A 271 -14.33 2.47 13.29
C ARG A 271 -13.73 3.85 13.48
N VAL A 272 -13.64 4.32 14.73
CA VAL A 272 -13.07 5.63 15.04
C VAL A 272 -11.75 5.44 15.76
N ARG A 273 -10.68 6.02 15.23
CA ARG A 273 -9.40 6.19 15.91
C ARG A 273 -9.39 7.60 16.49
N ILE A 274 -9.56 7.71 17.79
CA ILE A 274 -9.56 8.99 18.50
C ILE A 274 -8.25 9.14 19.27
N VAL A 275 -7.68 10.34 19.22
CA VAL A 275 -6.44 10.67 19.92
C VAL A 275 -6.74 11.54 21.14
N MET A 276 -6.20 11.12 22.27
CA MET A 276 -6.39 11.69 23.59
C MET A 276 -5.08 12.25 24.10
N LEU A 277 -5.12 13.48 24.61
CA LEU A 277 -4.00 14.04 25.36
C LEU A 277 -4.28 13.95 26.85
N TYR A 278 -3.24 13.60 27.59
CA TYR A 278 -3.18 13.47 29.02
C TYR A 278 -2.39 14.64 29.62
N LEU A 279 -2.96 15.30 30.64
CA LEU A 279 -2.39 16.42 31.40
C LEU A 279 -1.87 15.98 32.78
#